data_AF-A0A371R0M2-F1
#
_entry.id   AF-A0A371R0M2-F1
#
_cell.length_a   1.000
_cell.length_b   1.000
_cell.length_c   1.000
_cell.angle_alpha   90.00
_cell.angle_beta   90.00
_cell.angle_gamma   90.00
#
_symmetry.space_group_name_H-M   'P 1'
#
loop_
_entity.id
_entity.type
_entity.pdbx_description
1 polymer ?
#
loop_
_entity_poly.entity_id
_entity_poly.type
_entity_poly.pdbx_seq_one_letter_code
_entity_poly.pdbx_strand_id
1 'polypeptide(L)'
;MMAAVIGGGLALMVAALVIFFKFHFKGYMALHRLGIKWAWWMAWGPIIYAILAVAYLGAAVVFPNALLAMIATGIPSWARMAGAMAVALPLVILQYLLLAFGIVLFVFKILFLNYMNKYTGLPLFRTSWIMYLVTVIILLIPYLNILAGVLGLIAYVIEMLSYKDASSWTPKAAPGQ
;
A
#
# COMPACT_ATOMS: atom_id res chain seq x y z
N MET A 1 15.94 26.21 -9.54
CA MET A 1 16.52 24.99 -8.92
C MET A 1 15.46 24.14 -8.21
N MET A 2 14.70 24.66 -7.24
CA MET A 2 13.71 23.86 -6.48
C MET A 2 12.64 23.16 -7.36
N ALA A 3 12.09 23.85 -8.37
CA ALA A 3 11.11 23.27 -9.30
C ALA A 3 11.68 22.15 -10.20
N ALA A 4 12.96 22.23 -10.59
CA ALA A 4 13.62 21.21 -11.39
C ALA A 4 14.00 19.96 -10.55
N VAL A 5 14.37 20.18 -9.29
CA VAL A 5 14.61 19.09 -8.31
C VAL A 5 13.30 18.38 -7.96
N ILE A 6 12.22 19.13 -7.76
CA ILE A 6 10.87 18.58 -7.52
C ILE A 6 10.38 17.84 -8.78
N GLY A 7 10.53 18.42 -9.97
CA GLY A 7 10.12 17.81 -11.23
C GLY A 7 10.92 16.54 -11.57
N GLY A 8 12.24 16.54 -11.36
CA GLY A 8 13.10 15.37 -11.54
C GLY A 8 12.78 14.26 -10.52
N GLY A 9 12.54 14.63 -9.26
CA GLY A 9 12.12 13.68 -8.22
C GLY A 9 10.76 13.03 -8.52
N LEU A 10 9.80 13.82 -9.01
CA LEU A 10 8.49 13.32 -9.45
C LEU A 10 8.62 12.36 -10.64
N ALA A 11 9.42 12.71 -11.65
CA ALA A 11 9.63 11.85 -12.82
C ALA A 11 10.26 10.49 -12.43
N LEU A 12 11.25 10.50 -11.54
CA LEU A 12 11.86 9.28 -11.00
C LEU A 12 10.87 8.45 -10.17
N MET A 13 10.06 9.10 -9.34
CA MET A 13 9.04 8.43 -8.54
C MET A 13 7.95 7.79 -9.42
N VAL A 14 7.51 8.50 -10.47
CA VAL A 14 6.57 7.98 -11.46
C VAL A 14 7.18 6.82 -12.23
N ALA A 15 8.44 6.93 -12.69
CA ALA A 15 9.13 5.85 -13.37
C ALA A 15 9.28 4.60 -12.47
N ALA A 16 9.66 4.79 -11.20
CA ALA A 16 9.76 3.72 -10.22
C ALA A 16 8.39 3.06 -9.97
N LEU A 17 7.32 3.84 -9.82
CA LEU A 17 5.96 3.34 -9.69
C LEU A 17 5.52 2.56 -10.94
N VAL A 18 5.77 3.07 -12.14
CA VAL A 18 5.43 2.39 -13.39
C VAL A 18 6.15 1.05 -13.51
N ILE A 19 7.45 1.01 -13.19
CA ILE A 19 8.25 -0.21 -13.21
C ILE A 19 7.72 -1.20 -12.15
N PHE A 20 7.54 -0.74 -10.92
CA PHE A 20 6.96 -1.52 -9.82
C PHE A 20 5.62 -2.13 -10.22
N PHE A 21 4.68 -1.32 -10.72
CA PHE A 21 3.37 -1.79 -11.14
C PHE A 21 3.49 -2.77 -12.30
N LYS A 22 4.34 -2.53 -13.30
CA LYS A 22 4.49 -3.45 -14.44
C LYS A 22 4.96 -4.84 -13.99
N PHE A 23 5.91 -4.92 -13.06
CA PHE A 23 6.43 -6.20 -12.57
C PHE A 23 5.48 -6.88 -11.58
N HIS A 24 5.00 -6.14 -10.58
CA HIS A 24 4.05 -6.61 -9.58
C HIS A 24 2.76 -7.12 -10.25
N PHE A 25 2.20 -6.33 -11.16
CA PHE A 25 0.97 -6.66 -11.87
C PHE A 25 1.11 -7.92 -12.72
N LYS A 26 2.20 -8.03 -13.50
CA LYS A 26 2.44 -9.24 -14.32
C LYS A 26 2.59 -10.50 -13.46
N GLY A 27 3.32 -10.42 -12.35
CA GLY A 27 3.51 -11.55 -11.44
C GLY A 27 2.20 -12.06 -10.85
N TYR A 28 1.40 -11.16 -10.28
CA TYR A 28 0.12 -11.56 -9.69
C TYR A 28 -0.94 -11.94 -10.73
N MET A 29 -0.95 -11.33 -11.91
CA MET A 29 -1.86 -11.74 -12.99
C MET A 29 -1.49 -13.09 -13.60
N ALA A 30 -0.21 -13.47 -13.62
CA ALA A 30 0.19 -14.83 -13.99
C ALA A 30 -0.36 -15.85 -12.98
N LEU A 31 -0.23 -15.57 -11.68
CA LEU A 31 -0.81 -16.41 -10.62
C LEU A 31 -2.34 -16.50 -10.70
N HIS A 32 -3.01 -15.39 -11.04
CA HIS A 32 -4.45 -15.39 -11.28
C HIS A 32 -4.86 -16.31 -12.43
N ARG A 33 -4.12 -16.27 -13.55
CA ARG A 33 -4.34 -17.16 -14.71
C ARG A 33 -4.10 -18.64 -14.37
N LEU A 34 -3.25 -18.92 -13.37
CA LEU A 34 -3.02 -20.27 -12.84
C LEU A 34 -4.09 -20.74 -11.84
N GLY A 35 -5.19 -19.99 -11.67
CA GLY A 35 -6.34 -20.38 -10.84
C GLY A 35 -6.38 -19.74 -9.44
N ILE A 36 -5.37 -18.96 -9.07
CA ILE A 36 -5.30 -18.27 -7.77
C ILE A 36 -6.10 -16.96 -7.85
N LYS A 37 -7.44 -17.04 -7.71
CA LYS A 37 -8.36 -15.90 -7.92
C LYS A 37 -8.07 -14.67 -7.07
N TRP A 38 -7.57 -14.84 -5.84
CA TRP A 38 -7.24 -13.72 -4.96
C TRP A 38 -6.00 -12.94 -5.39
N ALA A 39 -5.15 -13.49 -6.27
CA ALA A 39 -4.00 -12.77 -6.81
C ALA A 39 -4.41 -11.52 -7.60
N TRP A 40 -5.65 -11.47 -8.12
CA TRP A 40 -6.20 -10.25 -8.73
C TRP A 40 -6.23 -9.08 -7.75
N TRP A 41 -6.66 -9.31 -6.50
CA TRP A 41 -6.68 -8.29 -5.45
C TRP A 41 -5.27 -7.86 -5.06
N MET A 42 -4.29 -8.76 -5.13
CA MET A 42 -2.89 -8.38 -4.90
C MET A 42 -2.30 -7.54 -6.03
N ALA A 43 -2.75 -7.75 -7.28
CA ALA A 43 -2.32 -6.96 -8.42
C ALA A 43 -2.94 -5.54 -8.40
N TRP A 44 -4.27 -5.47 -8.25
CA TRP A 44 -5.03 -4.21 -8.37
C TRP A 44 -5.21 -3.46 -7.06
N GLY A 45 -5.24 -4.17 -5.93
CA GLY A 45 -5.49 -3.60 -4.62
C GLY A 45 -4.52 -2.46 -4.27
N PRO A 46 -3.20 -2.63 -4.40
CA PRO A 46 -2.25 -1.54 -4.17
C PRO A 46 -2.45 -0.33 -5.09
N ILE A 47 -2.88 -0.54 -6.34
CA ILE A 47 -3.19 0.55 -7.29
C ILE A 47 -4.41 1.33 -6.81
N ILE A 48 -5.50 0.61 -6.50
CA ILE A 48 -6.74 1.20 -6.00
C ILE A 48 -6.46 1.96 -4.70
N TYR A 49 -5.69 1.37 -3.79
CA TYR A 49 -5.29 1.99 -2.52
C TYR A 49 -4.49 3.27 -2.76
N ALA A 50 -3.50 3.24 -3.67
CA ALA A 50 -2.70 4.42 -3.99
C ALA A 50 -3.54 5.56 -4.58
N ILE A 51 -4.45 5.26 -5.51
CA ILE A 51 -5.35 6.26 -6.09
C ILE A 51 -6.23 6.89 -5.01
N LEU A 52 -6.86 6.06 -4.16
CA LEU A 52 -7.69 6.53 -3.06
C LEU A 52 -6.88 7.35 -2.04
N ALA A 53 -5.64 6.95 -1.74
CA ALA A 53 -4.77 7.66 -0.82
C ALA A 53 -4.34 9.03 -1.37
N VAL A 54 -4.03 9.13 -2.67
CA VAL A 54 -3.73 10.41 -3.33
C VAL A 54 -4.95 11.33 -3.32
N ALA A 55 -6.14 10.79 -3.64
CA ALA A 55 -7.38 11.56 -3.56
C ALA A 55 -7.66 12.06 -2.13
N TYR A 56 -7.46 11.21 -1.13
CA TYR A 56 -7.58 11.57 0.27
C TYR A 56 -6.58 12.66 0.68
N LEU A 57 -5.30 12.54 0.31
CA LEU A 57 -4.28 13.54 0.62
C LEU A 57 -4.62 14.89 -0.01
N GLY A 58 -5.06 14.91 -1.27
CA GLY A 58 -5.51 16.14 -1.93
C GLY A 58 -6.65 16.81 -1.17
N ALA A 59 -7.68 16.03 -0.80
CA ALA A 59 -8.82 16.53 -0.05
C ALA A 59 -8.44 16.97 1.39
N ALA A 60 -7.53 16.26 2.05
CA ALA A 60 -7.03 16.58 3.38
C ALA A 60 -6.17 17.86 3.41
N VAL A 61 -5.51 18.23 2.31
CA VAL A 61 -4.76 19.50 2.19
C VAL A 61 -5.69 20.67 1.89
N VAL A 62 -6.72 20.46 1.07
CA VAL A 62 -7.68 21.53 0.72
C VAL A 62 -8.62 21.85 1.89
N PHE A 63 -9.01 20.84 2.68
CA PHE A 63 -10.00 20.99 3.75
C PHE A 63 -9.63 22.03 4.84
N PRO A 64 -8.43 22.03 5.44
CA PRO A 64 -8.04 23.05 6.42
C PRO A 64 -8.12 24.47 5.87
N ASN A 65 -7.72 24.66 4.60
CA ASN A 65 -7.76 25.96 3.94
C ASN A 65 -9.20 26.43 3.69
N ALA A 66 -10.08 25.52 3.26
CA ALA A 66 -11.50 25.80 3.11
C ALA A 66 -12.17 26.13 4.46
N LEU A 67 -11.83 25.40 5.53
CA LEU A 67 -12.34 25.65 6.88
C LEU A 67 -11.89 27.02 7.41
N LEU A 68 -10.62 27.37 7.22
CA LEU A 68 -10.09 28.69 7.61
C LEU A 68 -10.78 29.83 6.84
N ALA A 69 -11.02 29.67 5.54
CA ALA A 69 -11.74 30.64 4.73
C ALA A 69 -13.19 30.84 5.23
N MET A 70 -13.90 29.76 5.58
CA MET A 70 -15.25 29.84 6.15
C MET A 70 -15.27 30.56 7.50
N ILE A 71 -14.23 30.38 8.33
CA ILE A 71 -14.08 31.09 9.60
C ILE A 71 -13.90 32.60 9.38
N ALA A 72 -13.14 33.00 8.35
CA ALA A 72 -12.87 34.40 8.03
C ALA A 72 -14.08 35.18 7.47
N THR A 73 -15.04 34.49 6.83
CA THR A 73 -16.18 35.13 6.13
C THR A 73 -17.37 35.62 6.98
N GLY A 74 -17.29 35.55 8.32
CA GLY A 74 -18.36 36.07 9.20
C GLY A 74 -19.67 35.27 9.21
N ILE A 75 -19.68 34.06 8.64
CA ILE A 75 -20.84 33.16 8.58
C ILE A 75 -21.30 32.78 10.01
N PRO A 76 -22.62 32.63 10.28
CA PRO A 76 -23.13 32.14 11.57
C PRO A 76 -22.49 30.82 12.00
N SER A 77 -22.25 30.65 13.31
CA SER A 77 -21.52 29.49 13.87
C SER A 77 -22.13 28.13 13.48
N TRP A 78 -23.45 28.02 13.47
CA TRP A 78 -24.15 26.78 13.11
C TRP A 78 -24.00 26.40 11.63
N ALA A 79 -24.03 27.38 10.71
CA ALA A 79 -23.85 27.14 9.28
C ALA A 79 -22.40 26.78 8.94
N ARG A 80 -21.43 27.37 9.67
CA ARG A 80 -20.01 26.95 9.61
C ARG A 80 -19.81 25.52 10.09
N MET A 81 -20.45 25.12 11.20
CA MET A 81 -20.39 23.75 11.70
C MET A 81 -21.01 22.75 10.72
N ALA A 82 -22.19 23.04 10.17
CA ALA A 82 -22.84 22.18 9.18
C ALA A 82 -21.99 22.00 7.91
N GLY A 83 -21.43 23.10 7.38
CA GLY A 83 -20.53 23.04 6.21
C GLY A 83 -19.23 22.31 6.49
N ALA A 84 -18.61 22.52 7.65
CA ALA A 84 -17.42 21.80 8.07
C ALA A 84 -17.68 20.30 8.22
N MET A 85 -18.81 19.90 8.82
CA MET A 85 -19.19 18.50 8.96
C MET A 85 -19.54 17.83 7.62
N ALA A 86 -20.16 18.56 6.68
CA ALA A 86 -20.47 18.05 5.34
C ALA A 86 -19.22 17.64 4.55
N VAL A 87 -18.06 18.23 4.85
CA VAL A 87 -16.78 17.90 4.20
C VAL A 87 -15.89 17.00 5.07
N ALA A 88 -15.88 17.21 6.39
CA ALA A 88 -15.12 16.39 7.32
C ALA A 88 -15.63 14.94 7.39
N LEU A 89 -16.95 14.74 7.35
CA LEU A 89 -17.54 13.41 7.49
C LEU A 89 -17.16 12.48 6.32
N PRO A 90 -17.28 12.90 5.03
CA PRO A 90 -16.75 12.10 3.92
C PRO A 90 -15.25 11.82 4.00
N LEU A 91 -14.45 12.79 4.47
CA LEU A 91 -13.00 12.60 4.64
C LEU A 91 -12.68 11.54 5.69
N VAL A 92 -13.36 11.59 6.84
CA VAL A 92 -13.21 10.60 7.92
C VAL A 92 -13.68 9.22 7.44
N ILE A 93 -14.81 9.14 6.73
CA ILE A 93 -15.30 7.88 6.13
C ILE A 93 -14.25 7.32 5.16
N LEU A 94 -13.73 8.15 4.24
CA LEU A 94 -12.70 7.75 3.29
C LEU A 94 -11.41 7.30 3.99
N GLN A 95 -11.04 7.95 5.09
CA GLN A 95 -9.89 7.55 5.92
C GLN A 95 -10.09 6.15 6.51
N TYR A 96 -11.27 5.85 7.07
CA TYR A 96 -11.57 4.52 7.60
C TYR A 96 -11.67 3.46 6.49
N LEU A 97 -12.22 3.80 5.32
CA LEU A 97 -12.24 2.91 4.16
C LEU A 97 -10.82 2.60 3.67
N LEU A 98 -9.95 3.61 3.59
CA LEU A 98 -8.54 3.42 3.29
C LEU A 98 -7.89 2.50 4.31
N LEU A 99 -8.07 2.75 5.60
CA LEU A 99 -7.49 1.92 6.65
C LEU A 99 -7.97 0.47 6.53
N ALA A 100 -9.27 0.23 6.39
CA ALA A 100 -9.85 -1.10 6.23
C ALA A 100 -9.32 -1.80 4.98
N PHE A 101 -9.26 -1.10 3.85
CA PHE A 101 -8.72 -1.65 2.62
C PHE A 101 -7.22 -1.97 2.74
N GLY A 102 -6.45 -1.10 3.39
CA GLY A 102 -5.04 -1.34 3.69
C GLY A 102 -4.84 -2.60 4.54
N ILE A 103 -5.65 -2.80 5.58
CA ILE A 103 -5.63 -4.01 6.41
C ILE A 103 -5.88 -5.25 5.56
N VAL A 104 -6.85 -5.23 4.66
CA VAL A 104 -7.14 -6.36 3.76
C VAL A 104 -5.92 -6.68 2.88
N LEU A 105 -5.23 -5.67 2.33
CA LEU A 105 -4.01 -5.87 1.54
C LEU A 105 -2.87 -6.43 2.38
N PHE A 106 -2.70 -5.96 3.62
CA PHE A 106 -1.72 -6.52 4.56
C PHE A 106 -1.99 -8.01 4.82
N VAL A 107 -3.24 -8.38 5.09
CA VAL A 107 -3.64 -9.77 5.32
C VAL A 107 -3.35 -10.63 4.10
N PHE A 108 -3.74 -10.20 2.90
CA PHE A 108 -3.45 -10.95 1.68
C PHE A 108 -1.95 -11.10 1.43
N LYS A 109 -1.14 -10.07 1.72
CA LYS A 109 0.32 -10.15 1.61
C LYS A 109 0.92 -11.15 2.59
N ILE A 110 0.47 -11.15 3.86
CA ILE A 110 0.92 -12.11 4.87
C ILE A 110 0.58 -13.55 4.44
N LEU A 111 -0.65 -13.78 3.99
CA LEU A 111 -1.09 -15.09 3.50
C LEU A 111 -0.30 -15.52 2.27
N PHE A 112 -0.02 -14.60 1.35
CA PHE A 112 0.79 -14.85 0.17
C PHE A 112 2.21 -15.31 0.52
N LEU A 113 2.91 -14.55 1.39
CA LEU A 113 4.29 -14.87 1.74
C LEU A 113 4.39 -16.21 2.47
N ASN A 114 3.42 -16.51 3.35
CA ASN A 114 3.33 -17.80 4.01
C ASN A 114 3.06 -18.93 3.01
N TYR A 115 2.14 -18.74 2.06
CA TYR A 115 1.85 -19.71 1.01
C TYR A 115 3.08 -19.99 0.14
N MET A 116 3.78 -18.94 -0.32
CA MET A 116 4.98 -19.07 -1.12
C MET A 116 6.11 -19.76 -0.37
N ASN A 117 6.29 -19.45 0.92
CA ASN A 117 7.24 -20.17 1.77
C ASN A 117 6.89 -21.66 1.87
N LYS A 118 5.62 -22.01 2.10
CA LYS A 118 5.19 -23.42 2.16
C LYS A 118 5.37 -24.16 0.83
N TYR A 119 5.11 -23.48 -0.28
CA TYR A 119 5.16 -24.07 -1.62
C TYR A 119 6.59 -24.23 -2.13
N THR A 120 7.43 -23.20 -1.97
CA THR A 120 8.81 -23.19 -2.50
C THR A 120 9.85 -23.74 -1.51
N GLY A 121 9.57 -23.65 -0.21
CA GLY A 121 10.53 -23.96 0.85
C GLY A 121 11.72 -22.99 0.93
N LEU A 122 11.69 -21.87 0.21
CA LEU A 122 12.80 -20.91 0.19
C LEU A 122 12.79 -20.05 1.48
N PRO A 123 13.92 -19.97 2.20
CA PRO A 123 13.99 -19.29 3.49
C PRO A 123 13.74 -17.78 3.39
N LEU A 124 14.04 -17.15 2.24
CA LEU A 124 13.80 -15.72 2.04
C LEU A 124 12.31 -15.35 2.08
N PHE A 125 11.41 -16.23 1.62
CA PHE A 125 9.97 -15.99 1.77
C PHE A 125 9.54 -16.02 3.25
N ARG A 126 10.12 -16.91 4.06
CA ARG A 126 9.90 -16.93 5.51
C ARG A 126 10.44 -15.66 6.17
N THR A 127 11.63 -15.22 5.80
CA THR A 127 12.24 -13.98 6.34
C THR A 127 11.40 -12.77 5.98
N SER A 128 11.00 -12.63 4.72
CA SER A 128 10.11 -11.55 4.27
C SER A 128 8.78 -11.58 5.02
N TRP A 129 8.17 -12.76 5.19
CA TRP A 129 6.93 -12.93 5.97
C TRP A 129 7.07 -12.45 7.42
N ILE A 130 8.12 -12.86 8.12
CA ILE A 130 8.37 -12.45 9.51
C ILE A 130 8.61 -10.94 9.59
N MET A 131 9.46 -10.39 8.71
CA MET A 131 9.74 -8.95 8.72
C MET A 131 8.51 -8.11 8.40
N TYR A 132 7.63 -8.60 7.51
CA TYR A 132 6.38 -7.94 7.20
C TYR A 132 5.40 -7.95 8.39
N LEU A 133 5.32 -9.07 9.14
CA LEU A 133 4.56 -9.13 10.39
C LEU A 133 5.09 -8.16 11.45
N VAL A 134 6.40 -8.14 11.66
CA VAL A 134 7.06 -7.21 12.60
C VAL A 134 6.76 -5.76 12.20
N THR A 135 6.81 -5.45 10.90
CA THR A 135 6.45 -4.14 10.36
C THR A 135 5.03 -3.74 10.76
N VAL A 136 4.05 -4.63 10.56
CA VAL A 136 2.65 -4.38 10.92
C VAL A 136 2.50 -4.13 12.42
N ILE A 137 3.15 -4.94 13.26
CA ILE A 137 3.08 -4.77 14.73
C ILE A 137 3.66 -3.41 15.15
N ILE A 138 4.82 -3.03 14.60
CA ILE A 138 5.45 -1.74 14.93
C ILE A 138 4.60 -0.57 14.44
N LEU A 139 3.91 -0.71 13.31
CA LEU A 139 3.00 0.31 12.77
C LEU A 139 1.79 0.58 13.68
N LEU A 140 1.44 -0.36 14.57
CA LEU A 140 0.40 -0.16 15.58
C LEU A 140 0.88 0.64 16.80
N ILE A 141 2.20 0.82 16.94
CA ILE A 141 2.80 1.56 18.06
C ILE A 141 2.87 3.05 17.67
N PRO A 142 2.21 3.96 18.41
CA PRO A 142 2.30 5.38 18.14
C PRO A 142 3.75 5.86 18.07
N TYR A 143 4.02 6.81 17.18
CA TYR A 143 5.34 7.44 16.97
C TYR A 143 6.44 6.55 16.33
N LEU A 144 6.20 5.25 16.10
CA LEU A 144 7.16 4.36 15.42
C LEU A 144 6.91 4.17 13.91
N ASN A 145 6.04 5.01 13.31
CA ASN A 145 5.66 4.90 11.90
C ASN A 145 6.84 4.98 10.93
N ILE A 146 7.87 5.80 11.23
CA ILE A 146 9.07 5.91 10.39
C ILE A 146 9.86 4.59 10.42
N LEU A 147 10.04 4.01 11.61
CA LEU A 147 10.73 2.73 11.78
C LEU A 147 9.97 1.60 11.07
N ALA A 148 8.64 1.58 11.19
CA ALA A 148 7.79 0.65 10.44
C ALA A 148 7.97 0.83 8.92
N GLY A 149 8.04 2.06 8.42
CA GLY A 149 8.29 2.35 7.01
C GLY A 149 9.63 1.79 6.52
N VAL A 150 10.70 1.97 7.29
CA VAL A 150 12.03 1.44 6.98
C VAL A 150 12.03 -0.09 6.99
N LEU A 151 11.45 -0.71 8.01
CA LEU A 151 11.35 -2.17 8.09
C LEU A 151 10.49 -2.77 6.97
N GLY A 152 9.40 -2.09 6.60
CA GLY A 152 8.56 -2.47 5.47
C GLY A 152 9.31 -2.42 4.14
N LEU A 153 10.15 -1.40 3.94
CA LEU A 153 11.03 -1.31 2.77
C LEU A 153 12.02 -2.47 2.73
N ILE A 154 12.66 -2.80 3.86
CA ILE A 154 13.59 -3.93 3.94
C ILE A 154 12.86 -5.25 3.66
N ALA A 155 11.70 -5.46 4.26
CA ALA A 155 10.87 -6.65 4.03
C ALA A 155 10.50 -6.80 2.54
N TYR A 156 10.21 -5.69 1.87
CA TYR A 156 9.93 -5.64 0.44
C TYR A 156 11.16 -5.95 -0.42
N VAL A 157 12.35 -5.44 -0.07
CA VAL A 157 13.59 -5.80 -0.77
C VAL A 157 13.88 -7.29 -0.65
N ILE A 158 13.74 -7.86 0.55
CA ILE A 158 13.91 -9.30 0.79
C ILE A 158 12.89 -10.12 -0.01
N GLU A 159 11.65 -9.63 -0.12
CA GLU A 159 10.64 -10.24 -0.99
C GLU A 159 11.06 -10.24 -2.46
N MET A 160 11.60 -9.14 -2.98
CA MET A 160 12.06 -9.08 -4.36
C MET A 160 13.22 -10.06 -4.61
N LEU A 161 14.13 -10.20 -3.64
CA LEU A 161 15.20 -11.19 -3.69
C LEU A 161 14.64 -12.63 -3.66
N SER A 162 13.60 -12.89 -2.85
CA SER A 162 12.98 -14.22 -2.83
C SER A 162 12.32 -14.58 -4.16
N TYR A 163 11.77 -13.60 -4.90
CA TYR A 163 11.28 -13.82 -6.26
C TYR A 163 12.39 -14.14 -7.27
N LYS A 164 13.55 -13.49 -7.14
CA LYS A 164 14.71 -13.81 -7.97
C LYS A 164 15.12 -15.27 -7.76
N ASP A 165 15.24 -15.71 -6.51
CA ASP A 165 15.61 -17.09 -6.18
C ASP A 165 14.54 -18.08 -6.66
N ALA A 166 13.27 -17.73 -6.49
CA ALA A 166 12.15 -18.53 -6.99
C ALA A 166 12.11 -18.64 -8.52
N SER A 167 12.63 -17.64 -9.26
CA SER A 167 12.67 -17.69 -10.73
C SER A 167 13.70 -18.70 -11.26
N SER A 168 14.76 -18.96 -10.49
CA SER A 168 15.76 -20.00 -10.76
C SER A 168 15.44 -21.35 -10.09
N TRP A 169 14.36 -21.40 -9.32
CA TRP A 169 13.98 -22.58 -8.55
C TRP A 169 13.16 -23.54 -9.42
N THR A 170 13.64 -24.76 -9.58
CA THR A 170 12.85 -25.86 -10.12
C THR A 170 11.89 -26.39 -9.06
N PRO A 171 10.58 -26.51 -9.37
CA PRO A 171 9.63 -27.09 -8.44
C PRO A 171 10.07 -28.48 -8.01
N LYS A 172 9.94 -28.79 -6.72
CA LYS A 172 9.93 -30.21 -6.31
C LYS A 172 8.78 -30.87 -7.05
N ALA A 173 9.02 -32.04 -7.65
CA ALA A 173 7.99 -32.80 -8.35
C ALA A 173 6.73 -32.84 -7.46
N ALA A 174 5.61 -32.35 -7.99
CA ALA A 174 4.35 -32.43 -7.27
C ALA A 174 4.15 -33.91 -6.90
N PRO A 175 3.80 -34.25 -5.64
CA PRO A 175 3.39 -35.61 -5.33
C PRO A 175 2.26 -35.97 -6.31
N GLY A 176 2.49 -37.03 -7.08
CA GLY A 176 1.78 -37.33 -8.33
C GLY A 176 0.28 -37.05 -8.28
N GLN A 177 -0.18 -36.27 -9.25
CA GLN A 177 -1.55 -36.37 -9.74
C GLN A 177 -1.58 -37.44 -10.83
#